data_AF-A0A7C2N3R3-F1
#
_entry.id   AF-A0A7C2N3R3-F1
#
_cell.length_a   1.000
_cell.length_b   1.000
_cell.length_c   1.000
_cell.angle_alpha   90.00
_cell.angle_beta   90.00
_cell.angle_gamma   90.00
#
_symmetry.space_group_name_H-M   'P 1'
#
loop_
_entity.id
_entity.type
_entity.pdbx_description
1 polymer ?
#
loop_
_entity_poly.entity_id
_entity_poly.type
_entity_poly.pdbx_seq_one_letter_code
_entity_poly.pdbx_strand_id
1 'polypeptide(L)'
;MAQEAKTILDLLKEKRTFSPLKDFVENAHIKSDSVYKKAERNREAFWEGFAKELHWYKKWKKVLDWKAPHSKWFVGGKINVSYN
;
A
#
# COMPACT_ATOMS: atom_id res chain seq x y z
N MET A 1 6.15 37.65 -11.13
CA MET A 1 7.24 36.96 -10.39
C MET A 1 7.10 36.99 -8.87
N ALA A 2 7.33 38.11 -8.16
CA ALA A 2 7.28 38.13 -6.68
C ALA A 2 5.86 37.97 -6.09
N GLN A 3 4.85 38.53 -6.77
CA GLN A 3 3.46 38.43 -6.35
C GLN A 3 2.89 37.01 -6.55
N GLU A 4 3.23 36.34 -7.67
CA GLU A 4 2.83 34.96 -7.96
C GLU A 4 3.43 33.96 -6.96
N ALA A 5 4.71 34.13 -6.59
CA ALA A 5 5.36 33.30 -5.59
C ALA A 5 4.68 33.41 -4.21
N LYS A 6 4.24 34.63 -3.83
CA LYS A 6 3.50 34.87 -2.58
C LYS A 6 2.10 34.25 -2.60
N THR A 7 1.40 34.31 -3.73
CA THR A 7 0.09 33.68 -3.91
C THR A 7 0.16 32.15 -3.84
N ILE A 8 1.18 31.54 -4.46
CA ILE A 8 1.43 30.09 -4.35
C ILE A 8 1.73 29.71 -2.89
N LEU A 9 2.51 30.51 -2.17
CA LEU A 9 2.82 30.32 -0.75
C LEU A 9 1.61 30.44 0.17
N ASP A 10 0.64 31.30 -0.14
CA ASP A 10 -0.61 31.42 0.63
C ASP A 10 -1.59 30.27 0.34
N LEU A 11 -1.64 29.76 -0.89
CA LEU A 11 -2.39 28.54 -1.25
C LEU A 11 -1.88 27.30 -0.48
N LEU A 12 -0.58 27.27 -0.14
CA LEU A 12 0.05 26.20 0.63
C LEU A 12 -0.24 26.25 2.16
N LYS A 13 -0.98 27.25 2.65
CA LYS A 13 -1.40 27.36 4.07
C LYS A 13 -2.79 26.80 4.35
N GLU A 14 -3.31 25.98 3.45
CA GLU A 14 -4.59 25.28 3.59
C GLU A 14 -4.47 24.14 4.62
N LYS A 15 -4.87 24.38 5.88
CA LYS A 15 -4.87 23.38 6.97
C LYS A 15 -6.24 22.72 7.23
N ARG A 16 -7.24 22.99 6.37
CA ARG A 16 -8.58 22.43 6.54
C ARG A 16 -8.51 20.91 6.36
N THR A 17 -9.10 20.20 7.31
CA THR A 17 -9.29 18.75 7.23
C THR A 17 -10.77 18.46 7.05
N PHE A 18 -11.08 17.49 6.20
CA PHE A 18 -12.45 17.05 5.95
C PHE A 18 -12.52 15.58 6.29
N SER A 19 -13.19 15.26 7.40
CA SER A 19 -13.41 13.86 7.78
C SER A 19 -14.35 13.19 6.78
N PRO A 20 -14.09 11.93 6.42
CA PRO A 20 -15.02 11.17 5.59
C PRO A 20 -16.38 11.00 6.29
N LEU A 21 -17.43 10.82 5.49
CA LEU A 21 -18.77 10.52 5.99
C LEU A 21 -18.77 9.18 6.75
N LYS A 22 -19.67 9.03 7.73
CA LYS A 22 -19.76 7.81 8.57
C LYS A 22 -20.00 6.56 7.72
N ASP A 23 -20.98 6.62 6.83
CA ASP A 23 -21.34 5.51 5.94
C ASP A 23 -20.16 5.06 5.07
N PHE A 24 -19.29 6.01 4.66
CA PHE A 24 -18.07 5.68 3.94
C PHE A 24 -17.07 4.92 4.81
N VAL A 25 -16.85 5.38 6.05
CA VAL A 25 -15.95 4.72 7.01
C VAL A 25 -16.44 3.32 7.37
N GLU A 26 -17.75 3.12 7.49
CA GLU A 26 -18.34 1.82 7.81
C GLU A 26 -18.09 0.78 6.72
N ASN A 27 -18.10 1.19 5.46
CA ASN A 27 -17.88 0.33 4.30
C ASN A 27 -16.40 0.23 3.87
N ALA A 28 -15.50 0.99 4.50
CA ALA A 28 -14.07 0.94 4.17
C ALA A 28 -13.42 -0.39 4.60
N HIS A 29 -12.63 -0.99 3.71
CA HIS A 29 -11.83 -2.19 4.01
C HIS A 29 -10.79 -1.93 5.12
N ILE A 30 -10.25 -0.71 5.17
CA ILE A 30 -9.27 -0.27 6.18
C ILE A 30 -9.86 0.94 6.90
N LYS A 31 -10.06 0.79 8.21
CA LYS A 31 -10.70 1.81 9.06
C LYS A 31 -9.73 2.53 10.00
N SER A 32 -8.49 2.05 10.09
CA SER A 32 -7.50 2.62 11.00
C SER A 32 -6.07 2.45 10.51
N ASP A 33 -5.20 3.34 11.00
CA ASP A 33 -3.76 3.36 10.75
C ASP A 33 -3.02 2.14 11.32
N SER A 34 -3.72 1.26 12.03
CA SER A 34 -3.16 0.00 12.52
C SER A 34 -2.60 -0.88 11.40
N VAL A 35 -3.09 -0.71 10.16
CA VAL A 35 -2.56 -1.40 8.98
C VAL A 35 -1.08 -1.10 8.74
N TYR A 36 -0.65 0.15 8.93
CA TYR A 36 0.74 0.56 8.74
C TYR A 36 1.63 -0.04 9.82
N LYS A 37 1.16 -0.02 11.07
CA LYS A 37 1.86 -0.67 12.19
C LYS A 37 2.04 -2.18 11.96
N LYS A 38 1.06 -2.85 11.33
CA LYS A 38 1.19 -4.27 10.96
C LYS A 38 2.25 -4.48 9.87
N ALA A 39 2.24 -3.63 8.84
CA ALA A 39 3.22 -3.68 7.75
C ALA A 39 4.66 -3.44 8.23
N GLU A 40 4.86 -2.49 9.15
CA GLU A 40 6.17 -2.18 9.74
C GLU A 40 6.72 -3.33 10.59
N ARG A 41 5.86 -3.98 11.37
CA ARG A 41 6.27 -5.09 12.26
C ARG A 41 6.79 -6.30 11.49
N ASN A 42 6.12 -6.67 10.39
CA ASN A 42 6.56 -7.78 9.56
C ASN A 42 6.07 -7.59 8.12
N ARG A 43 6.93 -7.01 7.29
CA ARG A 43 6.62 -6.74 5.88
C ARG A 43 6.31 -8.01 5.08
N GLU A 44 7.01 -9.11 5.37
CA GLU A 44 6.87 -10.35 4.60
C GLU A 44 5.53 -10.99 4.91
N ALA A 45 5.18 -11.15 6.19
CA ALA A 45 3.90 -11.70 6.59
C ALA A 45 2.72 -10.82 6.13
N PHE A 46 2.88 -9.49 6.18
CA PHE A 46 1.88 -8.54 5.70
C PHE A 46 1.57 -8.77 4.21
N TRP A 47 2.59 -8.72 3.35
CA TRP A 47 2.41 -8.92 1.91
C TRP A 47 2.07 -10.37 1.55
N GLU A 48 2.53 -11.34 2.32
CA GLU A 48 2.14 -12.74 2.15
C GLU A 48 0.63 -12.94 2.37
N GLY A 49 0.04 -12.21 3.33
CA GLY A 49 -1.40 -12.21 3.57
C GLY A 49 -2.18 -11.87 2.30
N PHE A 50 -1.89 -10.72 1.70
CA PHE A 50 -2.55 -10.29 0.46
C PHE A 50 -2.23 -11.20 -0.73
N ALA A 51 -1.00 -11.71 -0.83
CA ALA A 51 -0.64 -12.60 -1.94
C ALA A 51 -1.43 -13.91 -1.94
N LYS A 52 -1.89 -14.38 -0.77
CA LYS A 52 -2.73 -15.59 -0.65
C LYS A 52 -4.16 -15.38 -1.14
N GLU A 53 -4.61 -14.13 -1.32
CA GLU A 53 -5.94 -13.82 -1.86
C GLU A 53 -6.01 -14.03 -3.38
N LEU A 54 -4.85 -14.10 -4.06
CA LEU A 54 -4.74 -14.38 -5.48
C LEU A 54 -4.69 -15.89 -5.76
N HIS A 55 -5.04 -16.29 -6.99
CA HIS A 55 -4.92 -17.66 -7.44
C HIS A 55 -3.53 -17.99 -7.98
N TRP A 56 -2.84 -18.90 -7.29
CA TRP A 56 -1.52 -19.38 -7.66
C TRP A 56 -1.56 -20.83 -8.14
N TYR A 57 -1.09 -21.07 -9.36
CA TYR A 57 -0.84 -22.43 -9.86
C TYR A 57 0.27 -23.14 -9.08
N LYS A 58 1.20 -22.36 -8.53
CA LYS A 58 2.24 -22.86 -7.63
C LYS A 58 2.54 -21.81 -6.58
N LYS A 59 2.40 -22.18 -5.31
CA LYS A 59 2.79 -21.31 -4.19
C LYS A 59 4.29 -21.04 -4.21
N TRP A 60 4.68 -19.81 -3.87
CA TRP A 60 6.08 -19.42 -3.72
C TRP A 60 6.79 -20.20 -2.62
N LYS A 61 8.13 -20.25 -2.70
CA LYS A 61 8.99 -20.86 -1.68
C LYS A 61 9.57 -19.83 -0.70
N LYS A 62 9.74 -18.59 -1.15
CA LYS A 62 10.27 -17.48 -0.35
C LYS A 62 9.47 -16.22 -0.65
N VAL A 63 9.05 -15.49 0.39
CA VAL A 63 8.25 -14.27 0.21
C VAL A 63 9.11 -13.13 -0.33
N LEU A 64 10.30 -12.91 0.23
CA LEU A 64 11.20 -11.85 -0.22
C LEU A 64 12.64 -12.33 -0.30
N ASP A 65 13.28 -12.15 -1.45
CA ASP A 65 14.74 -12.20 -1.59
C ASP A 65 15.27 -10.78 -1.83
N TRP A 66 15.83 -10.17 -0.80
CA TRP A 66 16.29 -8.78 -0.86
C TRP A 66 17.78 -8.70 -1.21
N LYS A 67 18.06 -8.38 -2.48
CA LYS A 67 19.42 -8.17 -3.00
C LYS A 67 19.43 -6.94 -3.90
N ALA A 68 19.62 -5.77 -3.31
CA ALA A 68 19.61 -4.51 -4.05
C ALA A 68 20.64 -4.53 -5.20
N PRO A 69 20.29 -4.03 -6.41
CA PRO A 69 19.01 -3.42 -6.80
C PRO A 69 17.94 -4.43 -7.27
N HIS A 70 18.27 -5.73 -7.33
CA HIS A 70 17.41 -6.79 -7.87
C HIS A 70 16.67 -7.58 -6.77
N SER A 71 15.77 -6.90 -6.05
CA SER A 71 14.88 -7.56 -5.08
C SER A 71 13.81 -8.40 -5.78
N LYS A 72 13.52 -9.58 -5.26
CA LYS A 72 12.51 -10.50 -5.81
C LYS A 72 11.45 -10.82 -4.75
N TRP A 73 10.18 -10.72 -5.14
CA TRP A 73 9.05 -11.12 -4.32
C TRP A 73 8.44 -12.43 -4.81
N PHE A 74 7.91 -13.23 -3.88
CA PHE A 74 7.21 -14.49 -4.12
C PHE A 74 8.00 -15.48 -5.01
N VAL A 75 9.27 -15.69 -4.64
CA VAL A 75 10.23 -16.47 -5.43
C VAL A 75 9.78 -17.92 -5.57
N GLY A 76 9.74 -18.39 -6.82
CA GLY A 76 9.32 -19.75 -7.18
C GLY A 76 7.81 -19.93 -7.29
N GLY A 77 7.02 -18.86 -7.12
CA GLY A 77 5.59 -18.86 -7.36
C GLY A 77 5.25 -18.84 -8.86
N LYS A 78 4.09 -19.38 -9.23
CA LYS A 78 3.55 -19.34 -10.60
C LYS A 78 2.10 -18.88 -10.59
N ILE A 79 1.82 -17.84 -11.36
CA ILE A 79 0.51 -17.20 -11.52
C ILE A 79 0.36 -16.73 -12.97
N ASN A 80 -0.87 -16.43 -13.39
CA ASN A 80 -1.16 -15.77 -14.66
C ASN A 80 -2.05 -14.56 -14.39
N VAL A 81 -1.67 -13.40 -14.95
CA VAL A 81 -2.36 -12.12 -14.73
C VAL A 81 -3.77 -12.13 -15.33
N SER A 82 -3.95 -12.66 -16.53
CA SER A 82 -5.25 -12.73 -17.21
C SER A 82 -6.22 -13.73 -16.60
N TYR A 83 -5.76 -14.64 -15.74
CA TYR A 83 -6.61 -15.61 -15.03
C TYR A 83 -7.17 -15.05 -13.72
N ASN A 84 -6.46 -14.11 -13.09
CA ASN A 84 -6.85 -13.56 -11.78
C ASN A 84 -7.84 -12.41 -11.91
#